data_AF-A0A533URC5-F1
#
_entry.id   AF-A0A533URC5-F1
#
_cell.length_a   1.000
_cell.length_b   1.000
_cell.length_c   1.000
_cell.angle_alpha   90.00
_cell.angle_beta   90.00
_cell.angle_gamma   90.00
#
_symmetry.space_group_name_H-M   'P 1'
#
loop_
_entity.id
_entity.type
_entity.pdbx_description
1 polymer ?
#
loop_
_entity_poly.entity_id
_entity_poly.type
_entity_poly.pdbx_seq_one_letter_code
_entity_poly.pdbx_strand_id
1 'polypeptide(L)' 'MSSEQLIKITSAGTISIPKDFRKFLELQKGDYVKVLIDGDCLVVKKVAIS' A
#
# COMPACT_ATOMS: atom_id res chain seq x y z
N MET A 1 -0.65 -6.08 -16.66
CA MET A 1 -0.52 -7.28 -15.81
C MET A 1 -1.03 -6.90 -14.44
N SER A 2 -2.02 -7.59 -13.89
CA SER A 2 -2.40 -7.38 -12.49
C SER A 2 -1.35 -8.05 -11.62
N SER A 3 -0.64 -7.24 -10.83
CA SER A 3 0.31 -7.75 -9.85
C SER A 3 -0.47 -7.92 -8.54
N GLU A 4 -1.05 -9.10 -8.34
CA GLU A 4 -1.80 -9.45 -7.14
C GLU A 4 -0.95 -10.36 -6.24
N GLN A 5 -0.95 -10.10 -4.94
CA GLN A 5 -0.25 -10.93 -3.97
C GLN A 5 -1.11 -11.08 -2.71
N LEU A 6 -1.30 -12.32 -2.27
CA LEU A 6 -2.00 -12.62 -1.03
C LEU A 6 -1.12 -12.24 0.17
N ILE A 7 -1.60 -11.34 1.03
CA ILE A 7 -0.89 -10.85 2.21
C ILE A 7 -1.73 -11.12 3.45
N LYS A 8 -1.10 -11.68 4.49
CA LYS A 8 -1.73 -11.86 5.79
C LYS A 8 -1.72 -10.53 6.56
N ILE A 9 -2.86 -10.18 7.15
CA ILE A 9 -2.94 -9.07 8.11
C ILE A 9 -2.18 -9.47 9.38
N THR A 10 -1.30 -8.59 9.86
CA THR A 10 -0.56 -8.82 11.10
C THR A 10 -1.47 -8.70 12.33
N SER A 11 -0.99 -9.13 13.49
CA SER A 11 -1.75 -9.03 14.75
C SER A 11 -2.16 -7.59 15.11
N ALA A 12 -1.43 -6.59 14.61
CA ALA A 12 -1.73 -5.17 14.83
C ALA A 12 -2.74 -4.59 13.83
N GLY A 13 -3.33 -5.41 12.94
CA GLY A 13 -4.25 -4.93 11.91
C GLY A 13 -3.57 -4.22 10.74
N THR A 14 -2.26 -4.42 10.55
CA THR A 14 -1.51 -3.81 9.45
C THR A 14 -1.21 -4.81 8.34
N ILE A 15 -0.99 -4.31 7.12
CA ILE A 15 -0.44 -5.07 6.01
C ILE A 15 0.94 -4.54 5.64
N SER A 16 1.86 -5.44 5.31
CA SER A 16 3.16 -5.08 4.78
C SER A 16 3.06 -4.93 3.27
N ILE A 17 3.35 -3.74 2.73
CA ILE A 17 3.42 -3.53 1.29
C ILE A 17 4.62 -4.33 0.74
N PRO A 18 4.40 -5.28 -0.21
CA PRO A 18 5.46 -6.09 -0.81
C PRO A 18 6.61 -5.25 -1.33
N LYS A 19 7.83 -5.83 -1.31
CA LYS A 19 9.06 -5.14 -1.73
C LYS A 19 8.94 -4.59 -3.15
N ASP A 20 8.33 -5.35 -4.05
CA ASP A 20 8.24 -4.97 -5.46
C ASP A 20 7.23 -3.83 -5.67
N PHE A 21 6.15 -3.79 -4.88
CA PHE A 21 5.18 -2.69 -4.94
C PHE A 21 5.77 -1.40 -4.34
N ARG A 22 6.54 -1.52 -3.24
CA ARG A 22 7.29 -0.38 -2.69
C ARG A 22 8.29 0.18 -3.68
N LYS A 23 9.03 -0.68 -4.40
CA LYS A 23 9.95 -0.22 -5.46
C LYS A 23 9.20 0.45 -6.61
N PHE A 24 8.11 -0.18 -7.07
CA PHE A 24 7.32 0.32 -8.20
C PHE A 24 6.69 1.69 -7.89
N LEU A 25 6.16 1.88 -6.69
CA LEU A 25 5.57 3.14 -6.24
C LEU A 25 6.61 4.10 -5.64
N GLU A 26 7.88 3.71 -5.58
CA GLU A 26 8.97 4.44 -4.93
C GLU A 26 8.59 4.91 -3.51
N LEU A 27 8.05 3.99 -2.72
CA LEU A 27 7.64 4.23 -1.34
C LEU A 27 8.81 3.95 -0.39
N GLN A 28 9.05 4.88 0.53
CA GLN A 28 10.10 4.82 1.52
C GLN A 28 9.56 5.02 2.94
N LYS A 29 10.41 4.76 3.94
CA LYS A 29 10.06 5.02 5.33
C LYS A 29 9.86 6.53 5.52
N GLY A 30 8.72 6.92 6.07
CA GLY A 30 8.38 8.33 6.30
C GLY A 30 7.49 8.93 5.22
N ASP A 31 7.29 8.23 4.09
CA ASP A 31 6.32 8.65 3.10
C ASP A 31 4.89 8.56 3.63
N TYR A 32 4.06 9.50 3.19
CA TYR A 32 2.63 9.48 3.44
C TYR A 32 1.88 8.84 2.28
N VAL A 33 0.82 8.12 2.62
CA VAL A 33 -0.11 7.55 1.65
C VAL A 33 -1.52 7.94 2.04
N LYS A 34 -2.39 8.12 1.04
CA LYS A 34 -3.83 8.18 1.25
C LYS A 34 -4.42 6.79 1.13
N VAL A 35 -5.29 6.44 2.05
CA VAL A 35 -6.04 5.17 2.03
C VAL A 35 -7.51 5.52 1.87
N LEU A 36 -8.19 4.84 0.94
CA LEU A 36 -9.62 5.02 0.70
C LEU A 36 -10.28 3.67 0.40
N ILE A 37 -11.59 3.61 0.61
CA ILE A 37 -12.43 2.49 0.20
C ILE A 37 -13.05 2.85 -1.15
N ASP A 38 -12.90 1.98 -2.13
CA ASP A 38 -13.53 2.07 -3.45
C ASP A 38 -14.25 0.74 -3.72
N GLY A 39 -15.57 0.73 -3.55
CA GLY A 39 -16.36 -0.51 -3.55
C GLY A 39 -15.93 -1.47 -2.45
N ASP A 40 -15.51 -2.66 -2.83
CA ASP A 40 -14.97 -3.71 -1.94
C ASP A 40 -13.44 -3.67 -1.81
N CYS A 41 -12.79 -2.68 -2.41
CA CYS A 41 -11.34 -2.58 -2.47
C CYS A 41 -10.80 -1.49 -1.51
N LEU A 42 -9.70 -1.80 -0.83
CA LEU A 42 -8.89 -0.81 -0.12
C LEU A 42 -7.79 -0.30 -1.07
N VAL A 43 -7.86 0.98 -1.43
CA VAL A 43 -6.91 1.59 -2.37
C VAL A 43 -5.92 2.46 -1.60
N VAL A 44 -4.62 2.19 -1.82
CA VAL A 44 -3.52 2.98 -1.24
C VAL A 44 -2.88 3.81 -2.34
N LYS A 45 -2.84 5.14 -2.16
CA LYS A 45 -2.30 6.11 -3.13
C LYS A 45 -1.11 6.84 -2.53
N LYS A 46 0.02 6.88 -3.24
CA LYS A 46 1.16 7.74 -2.89
C LYS A 46 0.74 9.20 -2.94
N VAL A 47 1.21 10.00 -1.99
CA VAL A 47 1.03 11.45 -2.00
C VAL A 47 2.34 12.16 -1.71
N ALA A 48 2.51 13.34 -2.30
CA ALA A 48 3.54 14.29 -1.89
C ALA A 48 2.91 15.29 -0.93
N ILE A 49 3.54 15.51 0.22
CA ILE A 49 3.20 16.60 1.13
C ILE A 49 4.28 17.68 0.91
N SER A 50 3.84 18.85 0.44
CA SER A 50 4.65 20.05 0.24
C SER A 50 4.69 20.91 1.50
#